data_AF-A0AAW8J5W6-F1
#
_entry.id   AF-A0AAW8J5W6-F1
#
_cell.length_a   1.000
_cell.length_b   1.000
_cell.length_c   1.000
_cell.angle_alpha   90.00
_cell.angle_beta   90.00
_cell.angle_gamma   90.00
#
_symmetry.space_group_name_H-M   'P 1'
#
loop_
_entity.id
_entity.type
_entity.pdbx_description
1 polymer ?
#
loop_
_entity_poly.entity_id
_entity_poly.type
_entity_poly.pdbx_seq_one_letter_code
_entity_poly.pdbx_strand_id
1 'polypeptide(L)' 'MNIEIIQGHLQFLKQIENLKNIIRTSHTSQGRPESTAEYTWRLALFAMIFADEMADLDLLKVIKMCKNVETFYY' A
#
# COMPACT_ATOMS: atom_id res chain seq x y z
N MET A 1 -15.42 12.86 17.09
CA MET A 1 -15.09 12.86 15.64
C MET A 1 -16.37 13.15 14.87
N ASN A 2 -16.38 14.12 13.94
CA ASN A 2 -17.58 14.51 13.18
C ASN A 2 -18.02 13.35 12.26
N ILE A 3 -19.33 13.15 12.10
CA ILE A 3 -19.92 12.11 11.25
C ILE A 3 -19.46 12.23 9.78
N GLU A 4 -19.25 13.45 9.28
CA GLU A 4 -18.75 13.70 7.92
C GLU A 4 -17.33 13.15 7.74
N ILE A 5 -16.47 13.34 8.75
CA ILE A 5 -15.09 12.82 8.75
C ILE A 5 -15.11 11.28 8.72
N ILE A 6 -16.00 10.66 9.52
CA ILE A 6 -16.14 9.21 9.58
C ILE A 6 -16.59 8.66 8.21
N GLN A 7 -17.59 9.29 7.60
CA GLN A 7 -18.08 8.89 6.27
C GLN A 7 -16.99 9.01 5.21
N GLY A 8 -16.22 10.10 5.21
CA GLY A 8 -15.09 10.27 4.30
C GLY A 8 -14.03 9.17 4.46
N HIS A 9 -13.66 8.82 5.70
CA HIS A 9 -12.72 7.72 5.96
C HIS A 9 -13.27 6.37 5.50
N LEU A 10 -14.54 6.07 5.75
CA LEU A 10 -15.16 4.82 5.31
C LEU A 10 -15.23 4.72 3.78
N GLN A 11 -15.51 5.82 3.09
CA GLN A 11 -15.51 5.86 1.63
C GLN A 11 -14.11 5.60 1.08
N PHE A 12 -13.08 6.23 1.66
CA PHE A 12 -11.69 5.97 1.28
C PHE A 12 -11.31 4.51 1.51
N LEU A 13 -11.65 3.94 2.68
CA LEU A 13 -11.39 2.53 2.99
C LEU A 13 -12.08 1.58 2.00
N LYS A 14 -13.29 1.94 1.54
CA LYS A 14 -14.00 1.18 0.50
C LYS A 14 -13.32 1.28 -0.86
N GLN A 15 -12.76 2.44 -1.21
CA GLN A 15 -12.06 2.63 -2.48
C GLN A 15 -10.74 1.86 -2.53
N ILE A 16 -9.94 1.89 -1.45
CA ILE A 16 -8.65 1.17 -1.41
C ILE A 16 -8.80 -0.35 -1.43
N GLU A 17 -9.98 -0.88 -1.07
CA GLU A 17 -10.26 -2.31 -1.18
C GLU A 17 -10.08 -2.82 -2.61
N ASN A 18 -10.38 -1.97 -3.61
CA ASN A 18 -10.24 -2.30 -5.02
C ASN A 18 -8.79 -2.64 -5.43
N LEU A 19 -7.78 -2.24 -4.65
CA LEU A 19 -6.38 -2.63 -4.88
C LEU A 19 -6.16 -4.15 -4.83
N LYS A 20 -7.08 -4.92 -4.22
CA LYS A 20 -7.07 -6.39 -4.25
C LYS A 20 -7.42 -6.96 -5.62
N ASN A 21 -8.13 -6.20 -6.44
CA ASN A 21 -8.59 -6.61 -7.75
C ASN A 21 -7.67 -6.15 -8.89
N ILE A 22 -6.76 -5.22 -8.61
CA ILE A 22 -5.80 -4.72 -9.60
C ILE A 22 -4.59 -5.65 -9.62
N ILE A 23 -4.38 -6.33 -10.75
CA ILE A 23 -3.31 -7.31 -10.92
C ILE A 23 -2.09 -6.66 -11.58
N ARG A 24 -0.91 -6.96 -11.05
CA ARG A 24 0.38 -6.47 -11.55
C ARG A 24 1.05 -7.47 -12.48
N THR A 25 2.07 -7.00 -13.20
CA THR A 25 2.98 -7.86 -13.98
C THR A 25 3.91 -8.70 -13.10
N SER A 26 4.04 -8.34 -11.82
CA SER A 26 4.74 -9.14 -10.81
C SER A 26 4.04 -10.47 -10.59
N HIS A 27 4.82 -11.53 -10.36
CA HIS A 27 4.29 -12.83 -10.00
C HIS A 27 4.81 -13.26 -8.62
N THR A 28 3.97 -14.00 -7.90
CA THR A 28 4.36 -14.72 -6.69
C THR A 28 5.42 -15.78 -7.00
N SER A 29 6.06 -16.33 -5.97
CA SER A 29 7.03 -17.42 -6.12
C SER A 29 6.47 -18.68 -6.80
N GLN A 30 5.15 -18.82 -6.85
CA GLN A 30 4.44 -19.92 -7.51
C GLN A 30 3.87 -19.52 -8.88
N GLY A 31 4.26 -18.36 -9.42
CA GLY A 31 3.86 -17.93 -10.76
C GLY A 31 2.44 -17.37 -10.87
N ARG A 32 1.69 -17.20 -9.78
CA ARG A 32 0.41 -16.45 -9.79
C ARG A 32 0.69 -14.94 -9.87
N PRO A 33 -0.02 -14.17 -10.71
CA PRO A 33 0.04 -12.71 -10.68
C PRO A 33 -0.30 -12.12 -9.30
N GLU A 34 0.49 -11.15 -8.86
CA GLU A 34 0.31 -10.44 -7.58
C GLU A 34 -0.67 -9.29 -7.74
N SER A 35 -1.57 -9.09 -6.78
CA SER A 35 -2.41 -7.89 -6.72
C SER A 35 -1.63 -6.68 -6.20
N THR A 36 -2.09 -5.48 -6.50
CA THR A 36 -1.47 -4.25 -5.98
C THR A 36 -1.54 -4.16 -4.45
N ALA A 37 -2.61 -4.68 -3.84
CA ALA A 37 -2.70 -4.79 -2.38
C ALA A 37 -1.59 -5.68 -1.80
N GLU A 38 -1.34 -6.85 -2.39
CA GLU A 38 -0.30 -7.80 -1.94
C GLU A 38 1.11 -7.20 -2.09
N TYR A 39 1.39 -6.58 -3.23
CA TYR A 39 2.66 -5.92 -3.50
C TYR A 39 2.93 -4.79 -2.49
N THR A 40 1.94 -3.91 -2.31
CA THR A 40 2.01 -2.75 -1.42
C THR A 40 2.25 -3.17 0.02
N TRP A 41 1.54 -4.22 0.47
CA TRP A 41 1.74 -4.79 1.80
C TRP A 41 3.17 -5.30 2.00
N ARG A 42 3.67 -6.08 1.04
CA ARG A 42 5.03 -6.62 1.09
C ARG A 42 6.10 -5.53 1.06
N LEU A 43 5.89 -4.47 0.29
CA LEU A 43 6.79 -3.31 0.26
C LEU A 43 6.81 -2.55 1.60
N ALA A 44 5.66 -2.34 2.23
CA ALA A 44 5.58 -1.70 3.54
C ALA A 44 6.28 -2.54 4.62
N LEU A 45 6.09 -3.87 4.59
CA LEU A 45 6.81 -4.79 5.47
C LEU A 45 8.32 -4.73 5.25
N PHE A 46 8.77 -4.72 3.99
CA PHE A 46 10.18 -4.56 3.66
C PHE A 46 10.75 -3.27 4.27
N ALA A 47 10.07 -2.14 4.10
CA ALA A 47 10.49 -0.87 4.68
C ALA A 47 10.59 -0.91 6.22
N MET A 48 9.64 -1.58 6.90
CA MET A 48 9.67 -1.73 8.35
C MET A 48 10.80 -2.66 8.84
N ILE A 49 11.09 -3.74 8.12
CA ILE A 49 12.13 -4.70 8.50
C ILE A 49 13.53 -4.08 8.40
N PHE A 50 13.77 -3.25 7.39
CA PHE A 50 15.07 -2.62 7.15
C PHE A 50 15.17 -1.21 7.74
N ALA A 51 14.18 -0.76 8.52
CA ALA A 51 14.15 0.59 9.05
C ALA A 51 15.37 0.90 9.93
N ASP A 52 15.80 -0.06 10.75
CA ASP A 52 16.93 0.11 11.69
C ASP A 52 18.29 0.19 10.96
N GLU A 53 18.38 -0.35 9.74
CA GLU A 53 19.58 -0.32 8.91
C GLU A 53 19.71 0.99 8.09
N MET A 54 18.64 1.79 8.05
CA MET A 54 18.61 3.04 7.30
C MET A 54 18.66 4.23 8.26
N ALA A 55 19.88 4.65 8.59
CA ALA A 55 20.11 5.90 9.31
C ALA A 55 19.40 7.07 8.60
N ASP A 56 18.73 7.93 9.37
CA ASP A 56 17.97 9.11 8.92
C ASP A 56 16.69 8.84 8.09
N LEU A 57 16.19 7.60 8.06
CA LEU A 57 14.94 7.29 7.37
C LEU A 57 13.70 7.67 8.19
N ASP A 58 12.85 8.56 7.65
CA ASP A 58 11.49 8.76 8.16
C ASP A 58 10.59 7.60 7.72
N LEU A 59 10.54 6.55 8.56
CA LEU A 59 9.74 5.36 8.32
C LEU A 59 8.26 5.68 8.10
N LEU A 60 7.70 6.67 8.81
CA LEU A 60 6.30 7.05 8.65
C LEU A 60 6.04 7.64 7.26
N LYS A 61 6.97 8.45 6.75
CA LYS A 61 6.92 8.97 5.38
C LYS A 61 7.03 7.86 4.34
N VAL A 62 7.92 6.89 4.55
CA VAL A 62 8.07 5.72 3.65
C VAL A 62 6.80 4.88 3.60
N ILE A 63 6.23 4.52 4.77
CA ILE A 63 4.98 3.75 4.83
C ILE A 63 3.82 4.50 4.17
N LYS A 64 3.77 5.83 4.29
CA LYS A 64 2.78 6.66 3.57
C LYS A 64 2.97 6.61 2.06
N MET A 65 4.22 6.59 1.56
CA MET A 65 4.51 6.44 0.13
C MET A 65 4.14 5.06 -0.41
N CYS A 66 4.38 4.00 0.37
CA CYS A 66 3.98 2.65 0.00
C CYS A 66 2.46 2.55 -0.28
N LYS A 67 1.61 3.42 0.30
CA LYS A 67 0.16 3.39 0.04
C LYS A 67 -0.25 4.00 -1.31
N ASN A 68 0.66 4.72 -1.99
CA ASN A 68 0.39 5.48 -3.20
C ASN A 68 0.91 4.80 -4.49
N VAL A 69 1.19 3.49 -4.50
CA VAL A 69 1.87 2.83 -5.65
C VAL A 69 1.05 2.77 -6.95
N GLU A 70 -0.12 3.41 -7.04
CA GLU A 70 -0.91 3.49 -8.27
C GLU A 70 -1.53 4.88 -8.52
N THR A 71 -0.69 5.90 -8.71
CA THR A 71 -1.16 7.19 -9.28
C THR A 71 -0.65 7.47 -10.69
N PHE A 72 -0.17 6.45 -11.43
CA PHE A 72 0.41 6.67 -12.78
C PHE A 72 -0.16 5.81 -13.92
N TYR A 73 -1.34 5.20 -13.75
CA TYR A 73 -2.02 4.57 -14.88
C TYR A 73 -3.55 4.68 -14.74
N TYR A 74 -4.09 5.90 -14.78
CA TYR A 74 -5.37 6.28 -15.41
C TYR A 74 -5.41 7.81 -15.56
#